data_AF-A0A527GY14-F1
#
_entry.id   AF-A0A527GY14-F1
#
_cell.length_a   1.000
_cell.length_b   1.000
_cell.length_c   1.000
_cell.angle_alpha   90.00
_cell.angle_beta   90.00
_cell.angle_gamma   90.00
#
_symmetry.space_group_name_H-M   'P 1'
#
loop_
_entity.id
_entity.type
_entity.pdbx_description
1 polymer ?
#
loop_
_entity_poly.entity_id
_entity_poly.type
_entity_poly.pdbx_seq_one_letter_code
_entity_poly.pdbx_strand_id
1 'polypeptide(L)'
;MSNVAVAMPRKTRGPWAVAFAKLARDRAAMASLAVFLLIVLACVSAPLYAKWAGVDPFASTLDAVIQIDGADVPVMEQSTEGLGLGYTPLGPTWRLGNYFLGADSQGRDVMARMLYGG
;
A
#
# COMPACT_ATOMS: atom_id res chain seq x y z
N MET A 1 52.30 -19.50 45.17
CA MET A 1 50.82 -19.51 45.23
C MET A 1 50.31 -19.23 43.82
N SER A 2 49.96 -20.26 43.06
CA SER A 2 49.48 -20.14 41.68
C SER A 2 47.99 -19.82 41.68
N ASN A 3 47.63 -18.66 41.12
CA ASN A 3 46.25 -18.19 41.05
C ASN A 3 45.54 -18.91 39.90
N VAL A 4 44.59 -19.80 40.21
CA VAL A 4 43.79 -20.49 39.19
C VAL A 4 42.65 -19.56 38.78
N ALA A 5 42.78 -18.94 37.61
CA ALA A 5 41.69 -18.19 37.02
C ALA A 5 40.58 -19.16 36.59
N VAL A 6 39.47 -19.17 37.34
CA VAL A 6 38.27 -19.92 36.97
C VAL A 6 37.63 -19.24 35.75
N ALA A 7 37.70 -19.90 34.59
CA ALA A 7 37.03 -19.43 33.39
C ALA A 7 35.51 -19.47 33.61
N MET A 8 34.87 -18.30 33.72
CA MET A 8 33.43 -18.22 33.84
C MET A 8 32.76 -18.71 32.54
N PRO A 9 31.70 -19.55 32.63
CA PRO A 9 31.01 -20.05 31.45
C PRO A 9 30.42 -18.87 30.66
N ARG A 10 30.82 -18.74 29.38
CA ARG A 10 30.18 -17.76 28.47
C ARG A 10 28.72 -18.16 28.33
N LYS A 11 27.82 -17.25 28.71
CA LYS A 11 26.38 -17.39 28.47
C LYS A 11 26.15 -17.56 26.97
N THR A 12 25.88 -18.79 26.53
CA THR A 12 25.58 -19.11 25.13
C THR A 12 24.27 -18.39 24.78
N ARG A 13 24.33 -17.48 23.80
CA ARG A 13 23.11 -16.83 23.30
C ARG A 13 22.22 -17.90 22.67
N GLY A 14 20.93 -17.86 22.99
CA GLY A 14 19.96 -18.76 22.39
C GLY A 14 19.92 -18.62 20.86
N PRO A 15 19.49 -19.66 20.13
CA PRO A 15 19.53 -19.70 18.67
C PRO A 15 18.82 -18.51 18.02
N TRP A 16 17.70 -18.06 18.59
CA TRP A 16 16.98 -16.86 18.15
C TRP A 16 17.79 -15.56 18.29
N ALA A 17 18.50 -15.38 19.41
CA ALA A 17 19.32 -14.20 19.62
C ALA A 17 20.51 -14.13 18.64
N VAL A 18 21.04 -15.30 18.25
CA VAL A 18 22.08 -15.39 17.22
C VAL A 18 21.51 -15.08 15.83
N ALA A 19 20.33 -15.63 15.50
CA ALA A 19 19.66 -15.37 14.23
C ALA A 19 19.32 -13.88 14.04
N PHE A 20 18.72 -13.22 15.04
CA PHE A 20 18.44 -11.78 15.01
C PHE A 20 19.70 -10.94 14.88
N ALA A 21 20.78 -11.28 15.61
CA ALA A 21 22.05 -10.58 15.50
C ALA A 21 22.69 -10.73 14.11
N LYS A 22 22.46 -11.86 13.43
CA LYS A 22 22.91 -12.10 12.06
C LYS A 22 22.09 -11.28 11.07
N LEU A 23 20.76 -11.31 11.20
CA LEU A 23 19.83 -10.56 10.36
C LEU A 23 20.08 -9.06 10.44
N ALA A 24 20.23 -8.50 11.65
CA ALA A 24 20.47 -7.07 11.85
C ALA A 24 21.81 -6.57 11.30
N ARG A 25 22.77 -7.47 11.06
CA ARG A 25 24.09 -7.12 10.49
C ARG A 25 24.12 -7.23 8.96
N ASP A 26 23.17 -7.95 8.37
CA ASP A 26 23.07 -8.09 6.92
C ASP A 26 22.31 -6.91 6.33
N ARG A 27 23.02 -6.04 5.60
CA ARG A 27 22.44 -4.84 4.99
C ARG A 27 21.40 -5.18 3.91
N ALA A 28 21.61 -6.25 3.15
CA ALA A 28 20.66 -6.66 2.11
C ALA A 28 19.37 -7.17 2.77
N ALA A 29 19.50 -7.99 3.82
CA ALA A 29 18.34 -8.46 4.55
C ALA A 29 17.57 -7.32 5.24
N MET A 30 18.28 -6.34 5.82
CA MET A 30 17.65 -5.16 6.41
C MET A 30 16.98 -4.26 5.37
N ALA A 31 17.54 -4.12 4.17
CA ALA A 31 16.89 -3.41 3.07
C ALA A 31 15.59 -4.09 2.65
N SER A 32 15.60 -5.41 2.48
CA SER A 32 14.39 -6.18 2.17
C SER A 32 13.34 -6.08 3.29
N LEU A 33 13.77 -6.13 4.55
CA LEU A 33 12.90 -5.93 5.70
C LEU A 33 12.27 -4.52 5.70
N ALA A 34 13.05 -3.49 5.35
CA ALA A 34 12.54 -2.12 5.25
C ALA A 34 11.47 -2.00 4.15
N VAL A 35 11.72 -2.55 2.95
CA VAL A 35 10.73 -2.55 1.86
C VAL A 35 9.46 -3.31 2.28
N PHE A 36 9.61 -4.47 2.91
CA PHE A 36 8.48 -5.23 3.43
C PHE A 36 7.66 -4.41 4.44
N LEU A 37 8.32 -3.75 5.40
CA LEU A 37 7.65 -2.91 6.39
C LEU A 37 6.97 -1.70 5.73
N LEU A 38 7.55 -1.10 4.70
CA LEU A 38 6.90 -0.02 3.94
C LEU A 38 5.61 -0.50 3.28
N ILE A 39 5.60 -1.69 2.67
CA ILE A 39 4.39 -2.28 2.07
C ILE A 39 3.34 -2.55 3.16
N VAL A 40 3.74 -3.16 4.28
CA VAL A 40 2.82 -3.44 5.40
C VAL A 40 2.22 -2.14 5.93
N LEU A 41 3.02 -1.09 6.12
CA LEU A 41 2.53 0.21 6.55
C LEU A 41 1.56 0.82 5.54
N ALA A 42 1.84 0.71 4.23
CA ALA A 42 0.94 1.15 3.18
C ALA A 42 -0.42 0.42 3.28
N CYS A 43 -0.42 -0.91 3.42
CA CYS A 43 -1.65 -1.69 3.56
C CYS A 43 -2.43 -1.36 4.85
N VAL A 44 -1.73 -1.21 5.98
CA VAL A 44 -2.36 -0.81 7.25
C VAL A 44 -2.93 0.62 7.17
N SER A 45 -2.34 1.49 6.36
CA SER A 45 -2.83 2.86 6.13
C SER A 45 -3.99 2.96 5.13
N ALA A 46 -4.41 1.86 4.49
CA ALA A 46 -5.50 1.84 3.52
C ALA A 46 -6.83 2.48 4.01
N PRO A 47 -7.37 2.16 5.21
CA PRO A 47 -8.58 2.81 5.71
C PRO A 47 -8.39 4.30 6.00
N LEU A 48 -7.18 4.72 6.37
CA LEU A 48 -6.89 6.14 6.57
C LEU A 48 -6.89 6.88 5.21
N TYR A 49 -6.30 6.27 4.19
CA TYR A 49 -6.32 6.80 2.83
C TYR A 49 -7.74 6.93 2.29
N ALA A 50 -8.55 5.87 2.38
CA ALA A 50 -9.93 5.89 1.88
C ALA A 50 -10.78 6.99 2.52
N LYS A 51 -10.64 7.19 3.85
CA LYS A 51 -11.31 8.28 4.57
C LYS A 51 -10.82 9.66 4.16
N TRP A 52 -9.51 9.83 3.96
CA TRP A 52 -8.94 11.11 3.53
C TRP A 52 -9.31 11.46 2.09
N ALA A 53 -9.32 10.47 1.20
CA ALA A 53 -9.76 10.61 -0.18
C ALA A 53 -11.29 10.70 -0.33
N GLY A 54 -12.06 10.38 0.72
CA GLY A 54 -13.53 10.41 0.68
C GLY A 54 -14.13 9.35 -0.25
N VAL A 55 -13.46 8.21 -0.42
CA VAL A 55 -13.89 7.12 -1.30
C VAL A 55 -14.25 5.88 -0.50
N ASP A 56 -15.22 5.10 -1.01
CA ASP A 56 -15.48 3.74 -0.53
C ASP A 56 -14.85 2.75 -1.54
N PRO A 57 -13.80 2.00 -1.16
CA PRO A 57 -13.12 1.07 -2.06
C PRO A 57 -13.96 -0.17 -2.43
N PHE A 58 -15.07 -0.41 -1.73
CA PHE A 58 -15.92 -1.59 -1.92
C PHE A 58 -17.28 -1.27 -2.56
N ALA A 59 -17.81 -0.06 -2.36
CA ALA A 59 -19.04 0.37 -3.01
C ALA A 59 -18.81 0.71 -4.49
N SER A 60 -19.68 0.22 -5.37
CA SER A 60 -19.65 0.55 -6.79
C SER A 60 -20.23 1.94 -7.04
N THR A 61 -19.52 2.78 -7.78
CA THR A 61 -19.85 4.20 -7.95
C THR A 61 -19.93 4.57 -9.42
N LEU A 62 -20.86 3.92 -10.12
CA LEU A 62 -21.03 4.04 -11.57
C LEU A 62 -21.56 5.42 -12.01
N ASP A 63 -22.27 6.11 -11.12
CA ASP A 63 -22.91 7.40 -11.34
C ASP A 63 -22.24 8.54 -10.56
N ALA A 64 -21.10 8.29 -9.93
CA ALA A 64 -20.36 9.35 -9.24
C ALA A 64 -19.81 10.39 -10.19
N VAL A 65 -19.78 11.61 -9.67
CA VAL A 65 -19.12 12.76 -10.29
C VAL A 65 -18.11 13.28 -9.28
N ILE A 66 -16.91 13.57 -9.76
CA ILE A 66 -15.85 14.18 -8.98
C ILE A 66 -15.46 15.52 -9.58
N GLN A 67 -15.02 16.44 -8.73
CA GLN A 67 -14.55 17.75 -9.15
C GLN A 67 -13.05 17.72 -9.43
N ILE A 68 -12.66 17.82 -10.70
CA ILE A 68 -11.26 17.95 -11.14
C ILE A 68 -11.09 19.36 -11.70
N ASP A 69 -10.24 20.16 -11.07
CA ASP A 69 -9.92 21.54 -11.48
C ASP A 69 -11.16 22.46 -11.61
N GLY A 70 -12.19 22.21 -10.79
CA GLY A 70 -13.45 22.96 -10.78
C GLY A 70 -14.44 22.53 -11.86
N ALA A 71 -14.14 21.47 -12.62
CA ALA A 71 -15.07 20.81 -13.53
C ALA A 71 -15.61 19.52 -12.91
N ASP A 72 -16.92 19.33 -13.03
CA ASP A 72 -17.59 18.07 -12.72
C ASP A 72 -17.24 17.03 -13.80
N VAL A 73 -16.50 15.99 -13.40
CA VAL A 73 -16.09 14.89 -14.27
C VAL A 73 -16.74 13.60 -13.76
N PRO A 74 -17.53 12.89 -14.59
CA PRO A 74 -18.09 11.61 -14.21
C PRO A 74 -17.00 10.55 -14.06
N VAL A 75 -17.14 9.68 -13.07
CA VAL A 75 -16.21 8.57 -12.82
C VAL A 75 -16.30 7.50 -13.92
N MET A 76 -17.49 7.35 -14.51
CA MET A 76 -17.73 6.46 -15.65
C MET A 76 -18.33 7.29 -16.79
N GLU A 77 -17.57 7.47 -17.86
CA GLU A 77 -18.06 8.13 -19.07
C GLU A 77 -18.73 7.10 -19.99
N GLN A 78 -19.80 7.50 -20.68
CA GLN A 78 -20.30 6.69 -21.79
C GLN A 78 -19.24 6.66 -22.88
N SER A 79 -18.82 5.45 -23.28
CA SER A 79 -17.80 5.32 -24.30
C SER A 79 -18.32 5.90 -25.60
N THR A 80 -17.64 6.91 -26.13
CA THR A 80 -17.89 7.49 -27.46
C THR A 80 -16.96 6.91 -28.52
N GLU A 81 -16.04 6.02 -28.13
CA GLU A 81 -15.14 5.33 -29.05
C GLU A 81 -15.81 4.08 -29.66
N GLY A 82 -15.47 3.76 -30.91
CA GLY A 82 -15.99 2.58 -31.61
C GLY A 82 -17.49 2.66 -31.89
N LEU A 83 -18.26 1.67 -31.42
CA LEU A 83 -19.72 1.61 -31.60
C LEU A 83 -20.50 2.50 -30.60
N GLY A 84 -19.81 3.20 -29.70
CA GLY A 84 -20.46 4.02 -28.68
C GLY A 84 -21.18 3.18 -27.61
N LEU A 85 -20.74 1.94 -27.40
CA LEU A 85 -21.36 0.98 -26.50
C LEU A 85 -20.47 0.76 -25.27
N GLY A 86 -21.07 0.87 -24.08
CA GLY A 86 -20.39 0.62 -22.81
C GLY A 86 -19.94 1.89 -22.08
N TYR A 87 -19.11 1.70 -21.05
CA TYR A 87 -18.58 2.77 -20.22
C TYR A 87 -17.06 2.71 -20.18
N THR A 88 -16.43 3.88 -20.22
CA THR A 88 -14.99 4.05 -20.05
C THR A 88 -14.76 4.59 -18.63
N PRO A 89 -14.03 3.85 -17.77
CA PRO A 89 -13.73 4.33 -16.43
C PRO A 89 -12.72 5.49 -16.47
N LEU A 90 -12.81 6.37 -15.48
CA LEU A 90 -11.89 7.47 -15.30
C LEU A 90 -10.45 6.96 -15.21
N GLY A 91 -9.56 7.52 -16.04
CA GLY A 91 -8.13 7.21 -16.03
C GLY A 91 -7.38 7.79 -14.82
N PRO A 92 -6.07 7.55 -14.72
CA PRO A 92 -5.25 8.12 -13.66
C PRO A 92 -5.28 9.64 -13.68
N THR A 93 -5.77 10.24 -12.59
CA THR A 93 -5.78 11.70 -12.44
C THR A 93 -4.41 12.23 -12.04
N TRP A 94 -3.55 11.39 -11.45
CA TRP A 94 -2.27 11.77 -10.85
C TRP A 94 -2.39 12.86 -9.77
N ARG A 95 -3.60 13.08 -9.24
CA ARG A 95 -3.89 14.02 -8.15
C ARG A 95 -4.04 13.27 -6.84
N LEU A 96 -3.22 13.64 -5.85
CA LEU A 96 -3.29 13.03 -4.53
C LEU A 96 -4.70 13.23 -3.96
N GLY A 97 -5.41 12.13 -3.65
CA GLY A 97 -6.80 12.16 -3.21
C GLY A 97 -7.62 11.03 -3.84
N ASN A 98 -8.87 11.34 -4.16
CA ASN A 98 -9.76 10.43 -4.87
C ASN A 98 -9.29 10.19 -6.31
N TYR A 99 -9.42 8.95 -6.76
CA TYR A 99 -9.14 8.49 -8.11
C TYR A 99 -7.72 8.84 -8.60
N PHE A 100 -6.72 8.81 -7.69
CA PHE A 100 -5.31 9.09 -8.03
C PHE A 100 -4.80 8.22 -9.19
N LEU A 101 -5.05 6.91 -9.10
CA LEU A 101 -4.76 5.92 -10.15
C LEU A 101 -5.94 5.65 -11.08
N GLY A 102 -7.03 6.41 -10.94
CA GLY A 102 -8.27 6.24 -11.70
C GLY A 102 -9.27 5.30 -11.05
N ALA A 103 -10.26 4.91 -11.85
CA ALA A 103 -11.36 4.03 -11.48
C ALA A 103 -11.24 2.65 -12.15
N ASP A 104 -11.77 1.62 -11.51
CA ASP A 104 -11.96 0.32 -12.15
C ASP A 104 -13.29 0.26 -12.94
N SER A 105 -13.61 -0.91 -13.52
CA SER A 105 -14.85 -1.11 -14.30
C SER A 105 -16.15 -0.97 -13.50
N GLN A 106 -16.07 -0.79 -12.18
CA GLN A 106 -17.21 -0.55 -11.30
C GLN A 106 -17.22 0.87 -10.71
N GLY A 107 -16.34 1.77 -11.20
CA GLY A 107 -16.23 3.13 -10.68
C GLY A 107 -15.53 3.23 -9.32
N ARG A 108 -14.83 2.18 -8.88
CA ARG A 108 -14.13 2.17 -7.58
C ARG A 108 -12.73 2.73 -7.71
N ASP A 109 -12.26 3.42 -6.68
CA ASP A 109 -10.92 3.99 -6.64
C ASP A 109 -9.83 2.89 -6.64
N VAL A 110 -9.00 2.88 -7.69
CA VAL A 110 -7.95 1.87 -7.90
C VAL A 110 -6.85 1.95 -6.83
N MET A 111 -6.47 3.17 -6.40
CA MET A 111 -5.43 3.36 -5.39
C MET A 111 -5.90 2.84 -4.03
N ALA A 112 -7.12 3.18 -3.65
CA ALA A 112 -7.72 2.68 -2.41
C ALA A 112 -7.78 1.15 -2.44
N ARG A 113 -8.28 0.54 -3.53
CA ARG A 113 -8.31 -0.92 -3.68
C ARG A 113 -6.92 -1.55 -3.60
N MET A 114 -5.93 -0.97 -4.26
CA MET A 114 -4.54 -1.46 -4.21
C MET A 114 -3.99 -1.47 -2.79
N LEU A 115 -4.23 -0.40 -2.01
CA LEU A 115 -3.82 -0.35 -0.60
C LEU A 115 -4.55 -1.39 0.26
N TYR A 116 -5.82 -1.66 -0.05
CA TYR A 116 -6.59 -2.74 0.59
C TYR A 116 -6.17 -4.15 0.13
N GLY A 117 -5.30 -4.27 -0.87
CA GLY A 117 -4.78 -5.53 -1.36
C GLY A 117 -5.54 -6.14 -2.54
N GLY A 118 -6.47 -5.42 -3.16
CA GLY A 118 -7.14 -5.84 -4.40
C GLY A 118 -8.64 -5.73 -4.39
#